data_AF-A0A5J5DIM0-F1
#
_entry.id   AF-A0A5J5DIM0-F1
#
_cell.length_a   1.000
_cell.length_b   1.000
_cell.length_c   1.000
_cell.angle_alpha   90.00
_cell.angle_beta   90.00
_cell.angle_gamma   90.00
#
_symmetry.space_group_name_H-M   'P 1'
#
loop_
_entity.id
_entity.type
_entity.pdbx_description
1 polymer ?
#
loop_
_entity_poly.entity_id
_entity_poly.type
_entity_poly.pdbx_seq_one_letter_code
_entity_poly.pdbx_strand_id
1 'polypeptide(L)'
;MDEFISANPCNFDHGSLFELVQRLTLDHRLNDSYSCLGWFSPGQVFVLDEYCARYGVRGCHRHLCYLSDLLERAENGAMIDPTLLHYSFAFCASHVHGNRPDGIGTVTVEEKDHFEEIKERLRVLLENQITHFRYCFPFGRPEGALKATLSLLERVLMKDIATLVPQEEVKSVIRKCLEQAALVNYQRLSEYAKLEGKKREMYEHPVFCLASQVMDLTIQNVGRLVTPAKKLEDNIRLAELVIEVLQQNEEHHAEAFAWWSDLMVEHAETFLCLYSADMDAALEVQPPDSWD
;
A
#
# COMPACT_ATOMS: atom_id res chain seq x y z
N MET A 1 -43.86 -10.90 8.23
CA MET A 1 -43.87 -9.52 7.69
C MET A 1 -44.71 -8.62 8.60
N ASP A 2 -45.91 -9.06 9.01
CA ASP A 2 -46.78 -8.30 9.94
C ASP A 2 -46.15 -8.02 11.31
N GLU A 3 -45.37 -8.95 11.86
CA GLU A 3 -44.64 -8.72 13.12
C GLU A 3 -43.62 -7.57 13.01
N PHE A 4 -42.90 -7.44 11.87
CA PHE A 4 -41.97 -6.34 11.62
C PHE A 4 -42.67 -5.00 11.41
N ILE A 5 -43.86 -5.01 10.79
CA ILE A 5 -44.67 -3.80 10.58
C ILE A 5 -45.29 -3.31 11.89
N SER A 6 -45.61 -4.23 12.81
CA SER A 6 -46.21 -3.93 14.12
C SER A 6 -45.21 -3.62 15.23
N ALA A 7 -43.91 -3.87 15.00
CA ALA A 7 -42.88 -3.66 16.01
C ALA A 7 -42.67 -2.16 16.30
N ASN A 8 -42.55 -1.81 17.58
CA ASN A 8 -42.27 -0.43 17.97
C ASN A 8 -40.79 -0.09 17.68
N PRO A 9 -40.48 0.87 16.79
CA PRO A 9 -39.11 1.23 16.43
C PRO A 9 -38.27 1.62 17.66
N CYS A 10 -38.87 2.27 18.66
CA CYS A 10 -38.15 2.74 19.86
C CYS A 10 -37.55 1.61 20.72
N ASN A 11 -37.93 0.34 20.48
CA ASN A 11 -37.43 -0.80 21.24
C ASN A 11 -36.18 -1.43 20.64
N PHE A 12 -35.66 -0.90 19.53
CA PHE A 12 -34.51 -1.47 18.84
C PHE A 12 -33.25 -0.64 19.09
N ASP A 13 -32.10 -1.33 19.11
CA ASP A 13 -30.80 -0.68 19.01
C ASP A 13 -30.55 -0.25 17.56
N HIS A 14 -30.91 0.99 17.27
CA HIS A 14 -30.72 1.55 15.93
C HIS A 14 -29.26 1.76 15.55
N GLY A 15 -28.32 1.78 16.50
CA GLY A 15 -26.88 1.82 16.20
C GLY A 15 -26.44 0.53 15.53
N SER A 16 -26.65 -0.61 16.21
CA SER A 16 -26.35 -1.94 15.68
C SER A 16 -27.09 -2.26 14.38
N LEU A 17 -28.36 -1.88 14.28
CA LEU A 17 -29.13 -2.07 13.03
C LEU A 17 -28.58 -1.23 11.88
N PHE A 18 -28.17 0.03 12.16
CA PHE A 18 -27.58 0.88 11.14
C PHE A 18 -26.25 0.33 10.65
N GLU A 19 -25.39 -0.13 11.56
CA GLU A 19 -24.12 -0.78 11.22
C GLU A 19 -24.35 -1.95 10.26
N LEU A 20 -25.31 -2.83 10.57
CA LEU A 20 -25.65 -3.95 9.69
C LEU A 20 -26.10 -3.49 8.29
N VAL A 21 -26.99 -2.50 8.21
CA VAL A 21 -27.48 -1.96 6.93
C VAL A 21 -26.34 -1.30 6.15
N GLN A 22 -25.49 -0.52 6.80
CA GLN A 22 -24.34 0.14 6.20
C GLN A 22 -23.35 -0.87 5.62
N ARG A 23 -23.00 -1.90 6.40
CA ARG A 23 -22.12 -2.99 5.99
C ARG A 23 -22.65 -3.73 4.76
N LEU A 24 -23.91 -4.16 4.81
CA LEU A 24 -24.55 -4.85 3.67
C LEU A 24 -24.63 -3.96 2.43
N THR A 25 -24.84 -2.65 2.63
CA THR A 25 -24.83 -1.68 1.53
C THR A 25 -23.43 -1.56 0.90
N LEU A 26 -22.38 -1.55 1.72
CA LEU A 26 -20.98 -1.52 1.26
C LEU A 26 -20.62 -2.79 0.50
N ASP A 27 -20.96 -3.95 1.04
CA ASP A 27 -20.72 -5.23 0.40
C ASP A 27 -21.45 -5.31 -0.96
N HIS A 28 -22.69 -4.84 -1.04
CA HIS A 28 -23.40 -4.74 -2.31
C HIS A 28 -22.68 -3.81 -3.31
N ARG A 29 -22.19 -2.66 -2.85
CA ARG A 29 -21.49 -1.69 -3.71
C ARG A 29 -20.15 -2.18 -4.22
N LEU A 30 -19.37 -2.84 -3.39
CA LEU A 30 -18.06 -3.38 -3.78
C LEU A 30 -18.17 -4.56 -4.75
N ASN A 31 -19.32 -5.25 -4.76
CA ASN A 31 -19.61 -6.32 -5.71
C ASN A 31 -20.22 -5.83 -7.05
N ASP A 32 -20.49 -4.54 -7.20
CA ASP A 32 -21.01 -3.96 -8.45
C ASP A 32 -19.92 -3.95 -9.53
N SER A 33 -20.33 -4.10 -10.80
CA SER A 33 -19.41 -4.16 -11.96
C SER A 33 -18.69 -2.84 -12.25
N TYR A 34 -19.20 -1.74 -11.69
CA TYR A 34 -18.56 -0.42 -11.73
C TYR A 34 -17.83 -0.21 -10.40
N SER A 35 -16.49 -0.09 -10.44
CA SER A 35 -15.64 0.11 -9.26
C SER A 35 -16.08 1.34 -8.47
N CYS A 36 -16.92 1.14 -7.46
CA CYS A 36 -17.36 2.20 -6.57
C CYS A 36 -16.25 2.69 -5.65
N LEU A 37 -15.16 1.92 -5.52
CA LEU A 37 -14.02 2.20 -4.65
C LEU A 37 -14.43 2.49 -3.20
N GLY A 38 -15.53 1.86 -2.76
CA GLY A 38 -16.14 2.06 -1.45
C GLY A 38 -17.25 3.12 -1.42
N TRP A 39 -17.38 4.00 -2.42
CA TRP A 39 -18.39 5.06 -2.40
C TRP A 39 -19.83 4.54 -2.52
N PHE A 40 -20.66 4.96 -1.57
CA PHE A 40 -22.11 4.86 -1.69
C PHE A 40 -22.63 5.77 -2.80
N SER A 41 -23.69 5.33 -3.49
CA SER A 41 -24.43 6.17 -4.43
C SER A 41 -25.18 7.30 -3.70
N PRO A 42 -25.50 8.42 -4.36
CA PRO A 42 -26.27 9.50 -3.74
C PRO A 42 -27.59 9.05 -3.11
N GLY A 43 -28.28 8.08 -3.73
CA GLY A 43 -29.52 7.51 -3.19
C GLY A 43 -29.31 6.69 -1.92
N GLN A 44 -28.22 5.91 -1.84
CA GLN A 44 -27.87 5.18 -0.63
C GLN A 44 -27.48 6.12 0.51
N VAL A 45 -26.66 7.15 0.22
CA VAL A 45 -26.30 8.17 1.20
C VAL A 45 -27.57 8.83 1.76
N PHE A 46 -28.49 9.23 0.89
CA PHE A 46 -29.77 9.82 1.30
C PHE A 46 -30.57 8.91 2.24
N VAL A 47 -30.71 7.63 1.91
CA VAL A 47 -31.46 6.67 2.75
C VAL A 47 -30.78 6.46 4.10
N LEU A 48 -29.45 6.32 4.12
CA LEU A 48 -28.68 6.17 5.35
C LEU A 48 -28.79 7.42 6.23
N ASP A 49 -28.71 8.61 5.64
CA ASP A 49 -28.86 9.89 6.36
C ASP A 49 -30.25 10.06 6.94
N GLU A 50 -31.31 9.76 6.18
CA GLU A 50 -32.69 9.79 6.66
C GLU A 50 -32.93 8.83 7.83
N TYR A 51 -32.37 7.61 7.76
CA TYR A 51 -32.45 6.66 8.88
C TYR A 51 -31.81 7.24 10.14
N CYS A 52 -30.62 7.83 10.00
CA CYS A 52 -29.88 8.41 11.13
C CYS A 52 -30.63 9.59 11.73
N ALA A 53 -31.20 10.47 10.91
CA ALA A 53 -31.99 11.61 11.35
C ALA A 53 -33.25 11.19 12.11
N ARG A 54 -33.91 10.10 11.68
CA ARG A 54 -35.14 9.59 12.31
C ARG A 54 -34.89 8.88 13.63
N TYR A 55 -33.82 8.12 13.72
CA TYR A 55 -33.56 7.24 14.87
C TYR A 55 -32.41 7.69 15.77
N GLY A 56 -31.81 8.85 15.50
CA GLY A 56 -30.80 9.45 16.37
C GLY A 56 -29.44 8.73 16.36
N VAL A 57 -29.07 8.08 15.25
CA VAL A 57 -27.76 7.42 15.12
C VAL A 57 -26.67 8.47 15.01
N ARG A 58 -25.67 8.42 15.90
CA ARG A 58 -24.61 9.43 16.01
C ARG A 58 -23.71 9.43 14.78
N GLY A 59 -23.37 10.62 14.28
CA GLY A 59 -22.46 10.80 13.14
C GLY A 59 -21.12 10.08 13.29
N CYS A 60 -20.47 10.24 14.46
CA CYS A 60 -19.16 9.66 14.73
C CYS A 60 -19.21 8.12 14.67
N HIS A 61 -20.15 7.48 15.39
CA HIS A 61 -20.39 6.04 15.29
C HIS A 61 -20.54 5.55 13.84
N ARG A 62 -21.35 6.21 13.00
CA ARG A 62 -21.52 5.83 11.60
C ARG A 62 -20.22 5.84 10.80
N HIS A 63 -19.39 6.86 11.00
CA HIS A 63 -18.12 6.99 10.28
C HIS A 63 -17.05 6.04 10.83
N LEU A 64 -17.08 5.72 12.13
CA LEU A 64 -16.20 4.70 12.72
C LEU A 64 -16.54 3.31 12.17
N CYS A 65 -17.80 2.90 12.19
CA CYS A 65 -18.22 1.62 11.61
C CYS A 65 -17.87 1.55 10.13
N TYR A 66 -18.16 2.62 9.37
CA TYR A 66 -17.83 2.67 7.95
C TYR A 66 -16.32 2.59 7.68
N LEU A 67 -15.51 3.33 8.43
CA LEU A 67 -14.06 3.32 8.26
C LEU A 67 -13.47 1.94 8.64
N SER A 68 -13.97 1.32 9.71
CA SER A 68 -13.59 -0.04 10.10
C SER A 68 -13.91 -1.06 8.99
N ASP A 69 -15.12 -1.00 8.43
CA ASP A 69 -15.54 -1.87 7.34
C ASP A 69 -14.69 -1.60 6.08
N LEU A 70 -14.44 -0.34 5.70
CA LEU A 70 -13.58 0.01 4.55
C LEU A 70 -12.15 -0.51 4.73
N LEU A 71 -11.58 -0.38 5.92
CA LEU A 71 -10.25 -0.90 6.24
C LEU A 71 -10.20 -2.42 6.11
N GLU A 72 -11.20 -3.13 6.64
CA GLU A 72 -11.28 -4.59 6.52
C GLU A 72 -11.28 -5.04 5.04
N ARG A 73 -11.99 -4.34 4.15
CA ARG A 73 -11.99 -4.68 2.72
C ARG A 73 -10.67 -4.29 2.06
N ALA A 74 -10.07 -3.15 2.42
CA ALA A 74 -8.77 -2.73 1.91
C ALA A 74 -7.65 -3.71 2.30
N GLU A 75 -7.65 -4.17 3.55
CA GLU A 75 -6.74 -5.19 4.09
C GLU A 75 -6.88 -6.53 3.33
N ASN A 76 -8.10 -6.86 2.89
CA ASN A 76 -8.39 -8.04 2.06
C ASN A 76 -8.14 -7.80 0.55
N GLY A 77 -7.54 -6.67 0.16
CA GLY A 77 -7.13 -6.38 -1.22
C GLY A 77 -8.20 -5.71 -2.08
N ALA A 78 -9.33 -5.28 -1.52
CA ALA A 78 -10.27 -4.44 -2.26
C ALA A 78 -9.68 -3.04 -2.50
N MET A 79 -9.87 -2.52 -3.71
CA MET A 79 -9.47 -1.15 -4.02
C MET A 79 -10.46 -0.17 -3.40
N ILE A 80 -10.01 0.60 -2.41
CA ILE A 80 -10.78 1.66 -1.75
C ILE A 80 -10.19 3.02 -2.13
N ASP A 81 -11.05 4.00 -2.38
CA ASP A 81 -10.64 5.36 -2.73
C ASP A 81 -9.95 6.03 -1.52
N PRO A 82 -8.68 6.48 -1.65
CA PRO A 82 -7.98 7.17 -0.57
C PRO A 82 -8.70 8.44 -0.09
N THR A 83 -9.44 9.13 -0.97
CA THR A 83 -10.20 10.33 -0.64
C THR A 83 -11.38 10.01 0.27
N LEU A 84 -11.98 8.83 0.13
CA LEU A 84 -13.07 8.35 0.99
C LEU A 84 -12.56 8.04 2.41
N LEU A 85 -11.43 7.32 2.50
CA LEU A 85 -10.75 7.06 3.78
C LEU A 85 -10.40 8.38 4.46
N HIS A 86 -9.86 9.31 3.69
CA HIS A 86 -9.48 10.62 4.16
C HIS A 86 -10.67 11.42 4.73
N TYR A 87 -11.77 11.50 3.98
CA TYR A 87 -12.98 12.19 4.43
C TYR A 87 -13.54 11.57 5.72
N SER A 88 -13.67 10.25 5.76
CA SER A 88 -14.23 9.54 6.92
C SER A 88 -13.34 9.66 8.15
N PHE A 89 -12.01 9.53 7.99
CA PHE A 89 -11.05 9.72 9.07
C PHE A 89 -11.08 11.15 9.61
N ALA A 90 -11.05 12.16 8.73
CA ALA A 90 -11.11 13.57 9.13
C ALA A 90 -12.40 13.91 9.90
N PHE A 91 -13.54 13.31 9.48
CA PHE A 91 -14.80 13.44 10.20
C PHE A 91 -14.69 12.87 11.62
N CYS A 92 -14.21 11.64 11.80
CA CYS A 92 -14.03 11.04 13.11
C CYS A 92 -13.06 11.85 13.99
N ALA A 93 -11.89 12.20 13.45
CA ALA A 93 -10.87 12.98 14.14
C ALA A 93 -11.45 14.32 14.65
N SER A 94 -12.25 15.02 13.83
CA SER A 94 -12.91 16.29 14.20
C SER A 94 -13.87 16.18 15.40
N HIS A 95 -14.49 15.01 15.56
CA HIS A 95 -15.40 14.75 16.67
C HIS A 95 -14.65 14.31 17.91
N VAL A 96 -13.63 13.45 17.76
CA VAL A 96 -12.86 12.87 18.88
C VAL A 96 -11.92 13.90 19.51
N HIS A 97 -11.17 14.65 18.71
CA HIS A 97 -10.25 15.67 19.20
C HIS A 97 -10.95 17.00 19.52
N GLY A 98 -12.16 17.20 18.97
CA GLY A 98 -12.94 18.41 19.15
C GLY A 98 -12.48 19.54 18.23
N ASN A 99 -13.39 20.01 17.38
CA ASN A 99 -13.22 21.22 16.57
C ASN A 99 -14.01 22.43 17.09
N ARG A 100 -14.63 22.31 18.27
CA ARG A 100 -15.47 23.38 18.83
C ARG A 100 -14.65 24.27 19.77
N PRO A 101 -14.77 25.61 19.68
CA PRO A 101 -14.11 26.54 20.60
C PRO A 101 -14.48 26.29 22.08
N ASP A 102 -15.57 25.56 22.33
CA ASP A 102 -16.09 25.26 23.66
C ASP A 102 -15.46 24.01 24.31
N GLY A 103 -14.63 23.24 23.59
CA GLY A 103 -13.88 22.08 24.11
C GLY A 103 -14.72 20.85 24.50
N ILE A 104 -16.04 20.86 24.30
CA ILE A 104 -16.92 19.73 24.65
C ILE A 104 -16.93 18.70 23.51
N GLY A 105 -16.21 17.60 23.70
CA GLY A 105 -16.37 16.40 22.88
C GLY A 105 -17.68 15.70 23.21
N THR A 106 -18.54 15.52 22.21
CA THR A 106 -19.81 14.76 22.34
C THR A 106 -19.63 13.26 22.09
N VAL A 107 -18.38 12.80 22.05
CA VAL A 107 -18.00 11.43 21.70
C VAL A 107 -17.95 10.59 22.96
N THR A 108 -18.47 9.37 22.88
CA THR A 108 -18.45 8.40 23.97
C THR A 108 -17.07 7.78 24.17
N VAL A 109 -16.83 7.17 25.32
CA VAL A 109 -15.57 6.45 25.60
C VAL A 109 -15.38 5.31 24.59
N GLU A 110 -16.43 4.55 24.31
CA GLU A 110 -16.42 3.46 23.33
C GLU A 110 -16.04 3.94 21.92
N GLU A 111 -16.59 5.08 21.46
CA GLU A 111 -16.23 5.66 20.17
C GLU A 111 -14.79 6.17 20.13
N LYS A 112 -14.27 6.67 21.26
CA LYS A 112 -12.88 7.12 21.37
C LYS A 112 -11.92 5.93 21.30
N ASP A 113 -12.20 4.86 22.02
CA ASP A 113 -11.38 3.64 22.01
C ASP A 113 -11.40 3.00 20.61
N HIS A 114 -12.57 2.92 19.98
CA HIS A 114 -12.72 2.41 18.61
C HIS A 114 -11.99 3.30 17.58
N PHE A 115 -11.97 4.63 17.78
CA PHE A 115 -11.20 5.53 16.92
C PHE A 115 -9.70 5.27 17.00
N GLU A 116 -9.14 5.09 18.19
CA GLU A 116 -7.70 4.82 18.34
C GLU A 116 -7.30 3.47 17.71
N GLU A 117 -8.17 2.46 17.81
CA GLU A 117 -7.96 1.18 17.11
C GLU A 117 -7.97 1.36 15.59
N ILE A 118 -8.98 2.02 15.04
CA ILE A 118 -9.09 2.31 13.61
C ILE A 118 -7.92 3.16 13.12
N LYS A 119 -7.48 4.13 13.92
CA LYS A 119 -6.35 5.02 13.61
C LYS A 119 -5.05 4.24 13.45
N GLU A 120 -4.75 3.31 14.35
CA GLU A 120 -3.56 2.48 14.23
C GLU A 120 -3.66 1.50 13.05
N ARG A 121 -4.83 0.89 12.82
CA ARG A 121 -5.06 0.03 11.63
C ARG A 121 -4.86 0.81 10.33
N LEU A 122 -5.42 2.02 10.23
CA LEU A 122 -5.24 2.89 9.08
C LEU A 122 -3.77 3.28 8.90
N ARG A 123 -3.05 3.60 9.99
CA ARG A 123 -1.61 3.89 9.93
C ARG A 123 -0.84 2.72 9.31
N VAL A 124 -1.05 1.51 9.80
CA VAL A 124 -0.39 0.30 9.28
C VAL A 124 -0.73 0.06 7.81
N LEU A 125 -1.99 0.25 7.40
CA LEU A 125 -2.41 0.13 6.01
C LEU A 125 -1.68 1.14 5.10
N LEU A 126 -1.57 2.40 5.53
CA LEU A 126 -0.92 3.46 4.77
C LEU A 126 0.60 3.23 4.66
N GLU A 127 1.26 2.86 5.76
CA GLU A 127 2.68 2.48 5.74
C GLU A 127 2.91 1.32 4.76
N ASN A 128 2.05 0.30 4.78
CA ASN A 128 2.13 -0.82 3.85
C ASN A 128 1.93 -0.39 2.38
N GLN A 129 0.98 0.52 2.11
CA GLN A 129 0.75 1.07 0.75
C GLN A 129 1.95 1.90 0.26
N ILE A 130 2.62 2.65 1.15
CA ILE A 130 3.82 3.41 0.82
C ILE A 130 5.00 2.48 0.59
N THR A 131 5.21 1.45 1.42
CA THR A 131 6.26 0.45 1.18
C THR A 131 6.07 -0.29 -0.14
N HIS A 132 4.82 -0.54 -0.54
CA HIS A 132 4.48 -1.22 -1.80
C HIS A 132 3.99 -0.25 -2.88
N PHE A 133 4.48 1.00 -2.91
CA PHE A 133 3.92 2.05 -3.76
C PHE A 133 3.86 1.70 -5.25
N ARG A 134 4.83 0.94 -5.78
CA ARG A 134 4.83 0.48 -7.19
C ARG A 134 3.70 -0.49 -7.50
N TYR A 135 3.25 -1.26 -6.51
CA TYR A 135 2.17 -2.23 -6.65
C TYR A 135 0.81 -1.60 -6.33
N CYS A 136 0.73 -0.79 -5.28
CA CYS A 136 -0.50 -0.12 -4.87
C CYS A 136 -0.88 1.03 -5.81
N PHE A 137 0.10 1.65 -6.47
CA PHE A 137 -0.09 2.78 -7.38
C PHE A 137 0.64 2.56 -8.72
N PRO A 138 0.30 1.53 -9.50
CA PRO A 138 1.05 1.17 -10.70
C PRO A 138 1.16 2.34 -11.68
N PHE A 139 2.38 2.70 -12.08
CA PHE A 139 2.66 3.85 -12.96
C PHE A 139 2.04 5.17 -12.48
N GLY A 140 1.97 5.36 -11.15
CA GLY A 140 1.40 6.56 -10.55
C GLY A 140 -0.13 6.66 -10.68
N ARG A 141 -0.82 5.56 -11.00
CA ARG A 141 -2.28 5.53 -11.13
C ARG A 141 -2.97 4.96 -9.88
N PRO A 142 -4.14 5.50 -9.48
CA PRO A 142 -4.74 6.72 -10.01
C PRO A 142 -3.91 7.96 -9.68
N GLU A 143 -4.00 8.97 -10.54
CA GLU A 143 -3.19 10.19 -10.44
C GLU A 143 -3.45 10.91 -9.12
N GLY A 144 -2.37 11.29 -8.41
CA GLY A 144 -2.46 11.93 -7.10
C GLY A 144 -2.80 11.00 -5.93
N ALA A 145 -3.08 9.72 -6.14
CA ALA A 145 -3.47 8.79 -5.07
C ALA A 145 -2.34 8.54 -4.06
N LEU A 146 -1.10 8.37 -4.51
CA LEU A 146 0.06 8.25 -3.62
C LEU A 146 0.27 9.52 -2.78
N LYS A 147 0.12 10.70 -3.40
CA LYS A 147 0.19 11.98 -2.70
C LYS A 147 -0.93 12.13 -1.65
N ALA A 148 -2.15 11.70 -1.98
CA ALA A 148 -3.26 11.68 -1.03
C ALA A 148 -2.99 10.70 0.13
N THR A 149 -2.36 9.55 -0.15
CA THR A 149 -1.95 8.55 0.85
C THR A 149 -0.92 9.14 1.83
N LEU A 150 0.09 9.85 1.32
CA LEU A 150 1.09 10.55 2.15
C LEU A 150 0.44 11.65 3.00
N SER A 151 -0.48 12.43 2.43
CA SER A 151 -1.22 13.47 3.17
C SER A 151 -2.14 12.89 4.24
N LEU A 152 -2.75 11.73 3.99
CA LEU A 152 -3.56 11.03 4.99
C LEU A 152 -2.68 10.48 6.11
N LEU A 153 -1.50 9.92 5.80
CA LEU A 153 -0.55 9.47 6.81
C LEU A 153 -0.14 10.60 7.76
N GLU A 154 0.18 11.79 7.21
CA GLU A 154 0.47 12.98 8.04
C GLU A 154 -0.68 13.30 9.00
N ARG A 155 -1.93 13.26 8.54
CA ARG A 155 -3.11 13.48 9.38
C ARG A 155 -3.32 12.39 10.42
N VAL A 156 -3.03 11.13 10.08
CA VAL A 156 -3.14 10.00 11.02
C VAL A 156 -2.09 10.09 12.13
N LEU A 157 -0.92 10.67 11.86
CA LEU A 157 0.11 10.90 12.87
C LEU A 157 -0.20 12.07 13.81
N MET A 158 -1.21 12.90 13.51
CA MET A 158 -1.64 13.99 14.42
C MET A 158 -2.16 13.44 15.75
N LYS A 159 -1.72 14.05 16.85
CA LYS A 159 -2.20 13.73 18.21
C LYS A 159 -3.51 14.44 18.54
N ASP A 160 -3.69 15.63 17.99
CA ASP A 160 -4.88 16.46 18.06
C ASP A 160 -4.93 17.38 16.83
N ILE A 161 -6.00 18.15 16.67
CA ILE A 161 -6.20 19.00 15.49
C ILE A 161 -5.44 20.33 15.58
N ALA A 162 -5.04 20.74 16.78
CA ALA A 162 -4.40 22.03 17.02
C ALA A 162 -2.87 21.97 16.83
N THR A 163 -2.27 20.80 17.05
CA THR A 163 -0.83 20.58 17.01
C THR A 163 -0.46 19.89 15.70
N LEU A 164 0.17 20.65 14.80
CA LEU A 164 0.76 20.08 13.59
C LEU A 164 1.84 19.04 13.96
N VAL A 165 1.87 17.91 13.26
CA VAL A 165 2.93 16.91 13.43
C VAL A 165 4.26 17.56 13.03
N PRO A 166 5.33 17.39 13.83
CA PRO A 166 6.67 17.77 13.39
C PRO A 166 6.99 17.09 12.06
N GLN A 167 7.39 17.88 11.05
CA GLN A 167 7.67 17.34 9.71
C GLN A 167 8.75 16.23 9.73
N GLU A 168 9.68 16.27 10.69
CA GLU A 168 10.68 15.22 10.89
C GLU A 168 10.08 13.87 11.35
N GLU A 169 8.98 13.88 12.10
CA GLU A 169 8.32 12.65 12.53
C GLU A 169 7.66 11.95 11.33
N VAL A 170 6.93 12.72 10.50
CA VAL A 170 6.32 12.20 9.26
C VAL A 170 7.41 11.72 8.28
N LYS A 171 8.46 12.53 8.09
CA LYS A 171 9.61 12.20 7.26
C LYS A 171 10.30 10.92 7.73
N SER A 172 10.46 10.72 9.05
CA SER A 172 11.05 9.50 9.62
C SER A 172 10.25 8.24 9.31
N VAL A 173 8.91 8.31 9.39
CA VAL A 173 8.04 7.18 9.04
C VAL A 173 8.16 6.85 7.55
N ILE A 174 8.10 7.87 6.68
CA ILE A 174 8.18 7.67 5.22
C ILE A 174 9.56 7.14 4.81
N ARG A 175 10.64 7.64 5.42
CA ARG A 175 12.00 7.11 5.21
C ARG A 175 12.05 5.60 5.46
N LYS A 176 11.56 5.15 6.62
CA LYS A 176 11.51 3.71 6.94
C LYS A 176 10.69 2.91 5.93
N CYS A 177 9.56 3.46 5.47
CA CYS A 177 8.73 2.82 4.46
C CYS A 177 9.49 2.67 3.13
N LEU A 178 10.27 3.68 2.73
CA LEU A 178 11.04 3.70 1.49
C LEU A 178 12.32 2.86 1.55
N GLU A 179 13.00 2.80 2.70
CA GLU A 179 14.09 1.84 2.94
C GLU A 179 13.58 0.40 2.77
N GLN A 180 12.43 0.08 3.37
CA GLN A 180 11.79 -1.22 3.20
C GLN A 180 11.31 -1.45 1.77
N ALA A 181 10.80 -0.41 1.10
CA ALA A 181 10.40 -0.47 -0.30
C ALA A 181 11.57 -0.83 -1.20
N ALA A 182 12.77 -0.29 -0.94
CA ALA A 182 13.97 -0.60 -1.72
C ALA A 182 14.31 -2.09 -1.63
N LEU A 183 14.27 -2.66 -0.42
CA LEU A 183 14.49 -4.09 -0.19
C LEU A 183 13.46 -4.96 -0.93
N VAL A 184 12.17 -4.67 -0.76
CA VAL A 184 11.09 -5.46 -1.37
C VAL A 184 11.15 -5.37 -2.90
N ASN A 185 11.35 -4.17 -3.45
CA ASN A 185 11.41 -3.96 -4.88
C ASN A 185 12.65 -4.65 -5.48
N TYR A 186 13.81 -4.56 -4.84
CA TYR A 186 15.04 -5.20 -5.31
C TYR A 186 14.92 -6.72 -5.29
N GLN A 187 14.40 -7.29 -4.19
CA GLN A 187 14.17 -8.73 -4.08
C GLN A 187 13.30 -9.25 -5.22
N ARG A 188 12.13 -8.62 -5.45
CA ARG A 188 11.23 -8.99 -6.56
C ARG A 188 11.89 -8.85 -7.92
N LEU A 189 12.66 -7.78 -8.14
CA LEU A 189 13.37 -7.56 -9.39
C LEU A 189 14.44 -8.62 -9.64
N SER A 190 15.21 -8.97 -8.61
CA SER A 190 16.22 -10.02 -8.68
C SER A 190 15.61 -11.40 -8.97
N GLU A 191 14.45 -11.70 -8.40
CA GLU A 191 13.70 -12.93 -8.68
C GLU A 191 13.18 -12.95 -10.12
N TYR A 192 12.65 -11.83 -10.60
CA TYR A 192 12.21 -11.67 -11.99
C TYR A 192 13.36 -11.89 -12.98
N ALA A 193 14.51 -11.25 -12.76
CA ALA A 193 15.70 -11.39 -13.59
C ALA A 193 16.16 -12.86 -13.68
N LYS A 194 16.18 -13.58 -12.56
CA LYS A 194 16.52 -15.01 -12.49
C LYS A 194 15.54 -15.90 -13.28
N LEU A 195 14.26 -15.52 -13.36
CA LEU A 195 13.26 -16.26 -14.13
C LEU A 195 13.35 -15.96 -15.63
N GLU A 196 13.61 -14.70 -16.01
CA GLU A 196 13.82 -14.33 -17.41
C GLU A 196 15.08 -14.96 -18.00
N GLY A 197 16.21 -14.96 -17.27
CA GLY A 197 17.44 -15.61 -17.71
C GLY A 197 17.24 -17.08 -18.06
N LYS A 198 16.52 -17.82 -17.20
CA LYS A 198 16.16 -19.23 -17.45
C LYS A 198 15.26 -19.42 -18.67
N LYS A 199 14.36 -18.49 -18.96
CA LYS A 199 13.49 -18.58 -20.15
C LYS A 199 14.30 -18.35 -21.41
N ARG A 200 15.19 -17.34 -21.46
CA ARG A 200 16.03 -17.08 -22.65
C ARG A 200 16.91 -18.28 -23.00
N GLU A 201 17.49 -18.95 -22.00
CA GLU A 201 18.23 -20.21 -22.19
C GLU A 201 17.42 -21.34 -22.82
N MET A 202 16.10 -21.35 -22.63
CA MET A 202 15.22 -22.37 -23.19
C MET A 202 14.85 -22.10 -24.67
N TYR A 203 14.90 -20.84 -25.11
CA TYR A 203 14.46 -20.42 -26.45
C TYR A 203 15.62 -20.04 -27.40
N GLU A 204 16.82 -19.73 -26.89
CA GLU A 204 18.02 -19.57 -27.71
C GLU A 204 18.62 -20.93 -28.10
N HIS A 205 18.07 -21.51 -29.16
CA HIS A 205 18.57 -22.54 -30.09
C HIS A 205 19.53 -23.65 -29.55
N PRO A 206 19.25 -24.96 -29.80
CA PRO A 206 20.01 -26.12 -29.28
C PRO A 206 21.50 -26.23 -29.72
N VAL A 207 22.00 -25.29 -30.53
CA VAL A 207 23.39 -25.27 -31.00
C VAL A 207 24.31 -24.51 -30.03
N PHE A 208 23.79 -23.51 -29.30
CA PHE A 208 24.54 -22.83 -28.24
C PHE A 208 24.58 -23.66 -26.95
N CYS A 209 23.51 -24.43 -26.71
CA CYS A 209 23.49 -25.43 -25.63
C CYS A 209 24.57 -26.50 -25.77
N LEU A 210 24.99 -26.87 -26.98
CA LEU A 210 26.06 -27.85 -27.19
C LEU A 210 27.43 -27.27 -26.83
N ALA A 211 27.70 -25.98 -27.08
CA ALA A 211 28.95 -25.34 -26.67
C ALA A 211 29.01 -25.18 -25.13
N SER A 212 27.90 -24.81 -24.49
CA SER A 212 27.77 -24.78 -23.02
C SER A 212 27.84 -26.18 -22.42
N GLN A 213 27.21 -27.19 -23.03
CA GLN A 213 27.27 -28.59 -22.59
C GLN A 213 28.67 -29.19 -22.74
N VAL A 214 29.44 -28.80 -23.76
CA VAL A 214 30.83 -29.25 -23.93
C VAL A 214 31.76 -28.60 -22.90
N MET A 215 31.51 -27.36 -22.48
CA MET A 215 32.20 -26.76 -21.33
C MET A 215 31.78 -27.42 -19.99
N ASP A 216 30.48 -27.69 -19.81
CA ASP A 216 29.90 -28.39 -18.65
C ASP A 216 30.36 -29.86 -18.53
N LEU A 217 30.64 -30.55 -19.65
CA LEU A 217 31.09 -31.95 -19.65
C LEU A 217 32.49 -32.13 -19.05
N THR A 218 33.29 -31.07 -18.94
CA THR A 218 34.58 -31.07 -18.22
C THR A 218 34.42 -30.89 -16.71
N ILE A 219 33.23 -30.52 -16.23
CA ILE A 219 32.89 -30.34 -14.81
C ILE A 219 31.79 -31.34 -14.46
N GLN A 220 32.14 -32.63 -14.40
CA GLN A 220 31.19 -33.66 -13.98
C GLN A 220 30.75 -33.47 -12.51
N ASN A 221 29.44 -33.27 -12.34
CA ASN A 221 28.60 -33.75 -11.22
C ASN A 221 28.84 -33.18 -9.80
N VAL A 222 28.57 -31.88 -9.60
CA VAL A 222 28.00 -31.37 -8.33
C VAL A 222 26.93 -30.32 -8.68
N GLY A 223 25.71 -30.49 -8.19
CA GLY A 223 24.47 -29.94 -8.79
C GLY A 223 24.45 -28.46 -9.16
N ARG A 224 23.89 -28.14 -10.34
CA ARG A 224 23.39 -26.80 -10.74
C ARG A 224 24.29 -25.60 -10.36
N LEU A 225 25.60 -25.73 -10.47
CA LEU A 225 26.50 -24.58 -10.26
C LEU A 225 26.42 -23.65 -11.49
N VAL A 226 25.91 -22.45 -11.28
CA VAL A 226 25.98 -21.35 -12.25
C VAL A 226 27.45 -20.98 -12.43
N THR A 227 27.96 -20.96 -13.67
CA THR A 227 29.37 -20.60 -13.93
C THR A 227 29.65 -19.15 -13.50
N PRO A 228 30.88 -18.79 -13.10
CA PRO A 228 31.22 -17.41 -12.77
C PRO A 228 30.84 -16.41 -13.88
N ALA A 229 31.15 -16.73 -15.14
CA ALA A 229 30.78 -15.89 -16.29
C ALA A 229 29.25 -15.69 -16.39
N LYS A 230 28.47 -16.76 -16.22
CA LYS A 230 27.00 -16.67 -16.23
C LYS A 230 26.45 -15.85 -15.06
N LYS A 231 27.06 -15.96 -13.87
CA LYS A 231 26.70 -15.14 -12.70
C LYS A 231 26.94 -13.65 -12.97
N LEU A 232 28.01 -13.29 -13.68
CA LEU A 232 28.29 -11.92 -14.08
C LEU A 232 27.29 -11.44 -15.14
N GLU A 233 27.01 -12.25 -16.15
CA GLU A 233 26.00 -11.94 -17.18
C GLU A 233 24.60 -11.69 -16.58
N ASP A 234 24.16 -12.57 -15.67
CA ASP A 234 22.88 -12.42 -14.98
C ASP A 234 22.83 -11.12 -14.16
N ASN A 235 23.94 -10.71 -13.54
CA ASN A 235 24.02 -9.44 -12.82
C ASN A 235 24.05 -8.22 -13.74
N ILE A 236 24.68 -8.30 -14.92
CA ILE A 236 24.62 -7.22 -15.92
C ILE A 236 23.17 -7.01 -16.40
N ARG A 237 22.43 -8.10 -16.64
CA ARG A 237 21.00 -8.01 -16.97
C ARG A 237 20.17 -7.43 -15.83
N LEU A 238 20.47 -7.80 -14.59
CA LEU A 238 19.85 -7.18 -13.42
C LEU A 238 20.12 -5.68 -13.37
N ALA A 239 21.30 -5.22 -13.81
CA ALA A 239 21.64 -3.79 -13.89
C ALA A 239 20.69 -3.02 -14.82
N GLU A 240 20.37 -3.59 -15.99
CA GLU A 240 19.42 -2.98 -16.94
C GLU A 240 18.05 -2.80 -16.28
N LEU A 241 17.55 -3.85 -15.63
CA LEU A 241 16.28 -3.82 -14.91
C LEU A 241 16.31 -2.83 -13.73
N VAL A 242 17.43 -2.72 -13.01
CA VAL A 242 17.60 -1.76 -11.90
C VAL A 242 17.48 -0.33 -12.44
N ILE A 243 18.16 -0.02 -13.55
CA ILE A 243 18.10 1.30 -14.20
C ILE A 243 16.66 1.61 -14.62
N GLU A 244 15.98 0.68 -15.30
CA GLU A 244 14.59 0.86 -15.73
C GLU A 244 13.65 1.14 -14.56
N VAL A 245 13.79 0.39 -13.45
CA VAL A 245 12.96 0.58 -12.26
C VAL A 245 13.18 1.95 -11.63
N LEU A 246 14.43 2.40 -11.51
CA LEU A 246 14.74 3.71 -10.95
C LEU A 246 14.23 4.85 -11.83
N GLN A 247 14.37 4.73 -13.15
CA GLN A 247 13.79 5.69 -14.11
C GLN A 247 12.27 5.75 -13.99
N GLN A 248 11.59 4.60 -13.94
CA GLN A 248 10.13 4.56 -13.73
C GLN A 248 9.71 5.20 -12.41
N ASN A 249 10.50 5.03 -11.35
CA ASN A 249 10.24 5.66 -10.06
C ASN A 249 10.34 7.19 -10.16
N GLU A 250 11.34 7.71 -10.87
CA GLU A 250 11.47 9.14 -11.15
C GLU A 250 10.29 9.67 -11.98
N GLU A 251 9.91 8.96 -13.05
CA GLU A 251 8.85 9.41 -13.96
C GLU A 251 7.44 9.36 -13.34
N HIS A 252 7.13 8.35 -12.54
CA HIS A 252 5.76 8.08 -12.10
C HIS A 252 5.47 8.39 -10.63
N HIS A 253 6.51 8.47 -9.80
CA HIS A 253 6.34 8.54 -8.34
C HIS A 253 7.03 9.74 -7.69
N ALA A 254 8.09 10.29 -8.28
CA ALA A 254 8.85 11.37 -7.66
C ALA A 254 8.01 12.62 -7.35
N GLU A 255 7.01 12.95 -8.18
CA GLU A 255 6.13 14.09 -7.93
C GLU A 255 5.33 13.96 -6.62
N ALA A 256 4.93 12.73 -6.25
CA ALA A 256 4.23 12.50 -4.98
C ALA A 256 5.12 12.78 -3.76
N PHE A 257 6.44 12.64 -3.92
CA PHE A 257 7.46 12.87 -2.88
C PHE A 257 8.15 14.24 -3.00
N ALA A 258 7.63 15.17 -3.80
CA ALA A 258 8.32 16.44 -4.11
C ALA A 258 8.73 17.26 -2.87
N TRP A 259 8.02 17.15 -1.75
CA TRP A 259 8.32 17.86 -0.50
C TRP A 259 9.45 17.20 0.32
N TRP A 260 9.74 15.93 0.03
CA TRP A 260 10.81 15.13 0.61
C TRP A 260 11.57 14.42 -0.52
N SER A 261 12.00 15.19 -1.51
CA SER A 261 12.68 14.65 -2.70
C SER A 261 13.98 13.91 -2.35
N ASP A 262 14.62 14.30 -1.24
CA ASP A 262 15.78 13.62 -0.68
C ASP A 262 15.49 12.17 -0.30
N LEU A 263 14.27 11.83 0.14
CA LEU A 263 13.92 10.45 0.47
C LEU A 263 13.89 9.53 -0.76
N MET A 264 13.54 10.04 -1.94
CA MET A 264 13.61 9.25 -3.18
C MET A 264 15.05 9.02 -3.63
N VAL A 265 15.95 9.96 -3.33
CA VAL A 265 17.39 9.78 -3.53
C VAL A 265 17.92 8.72 -2.56
N GLU A 266 17.62 8.83 -1.27
CA GLU A 266 17.98 7.81 -0.25
C GLU A 266 17.45 6.41 -0.63
N HIS A 267 16.22 6.33 -1.16
CA HIS A 267 15.64 5.09 -1.68
C HIS A 267 16.45 4.51 -2.85
N ALA A 268 16.83 5.34 -3.82
CA ALA A 268 17.63 4.92 -4.97
C ALA A 268 19.04 4.47 -4.54
N GLU A 269 19.69 5.21 -3.62
CA GLU A 269 20.98 4.83 -3.05
C GLU A 269 20.91 3.47 -2.35
N THR A 270 19.90 3.25 -1.51
CA THR A 270 19.67 1.97 -0.84
C THR A 270 19.49 0.85 -1.87
N PHE A 271 18.73 1.10 -2.93
CA PHE A 271 18.51 0.15 -4.01
C PHE A 271 19.81 -0.22 -4.76
N LEU A 272 20.64 0.78 -5.04
CA LEU A 272 21.94 0.60 -5.69
C LEU A 272 22.96 -0.09 -4.78
N CYS A 273 22.93 0.15 -3.47
CA CYS A 273 23.75 -0.57 -2.50
C CYS A 273 23.46 -2.08 -2.51
N LEU A 274 22.18 -2.47 -2.59
CA LEU A 274 21.78 -3.87 -2.71
C LEU A 274 22.30 -4.49 -4.00
N TYR A 275 22.17 -3.77 -5.13
CA TYR A 275 22.73 -4.20 -6.40
C TYR A 275 24.27 -4.33 -6.35
N SER A 276 24.96 -3.35 -5.76
CA SER A 276 26.43 -3.37 -5.63
C SER A 276 26.89 -4.61 -4.88
N ALA A 277 26.22 -4.99 -3.78
CA ALA A 277 26.58 -6.17 -3.02
C ALA A 277 26.48 -7.47 -3.86
N ASP A 278 25.44 -7.60 -4.68
CA ASP A 278 25.28 -8.76 -5.59
C ASP A 278 26.33 -8.74 -6.72
N MET A 279 26.66 -7.56 -7.25
CA MET A 279 27.71 -7.38 -8.26
C MET A 279 29.10 -7.69 -7.71
N ASP A 280 29.45 -7.17 -6.52
CA ASP A 280 30.72 -7.45 -5.85
C ASP A 280 30.87 -8.96 -5.61
N ALA A 281 29.83 -9.63 -5.11
CA ALA A 281 29.82 -11.08 -4.95
C ALA A 281 29.92 -11.85 -6.28
N ALA A 282 29.52 -11.26 -7.41
CA ALA A 282 29.69 -11.86 -8.74
C ALA A 282 31.10 -11.65 -9.29
N LEU A 283 31.74 -10.53 -8.97
CA LEU A 283 33.13 -10.23 -9.35
C LEU A 283 34.14 -11.03 -8.53
N GLU A 284 33.90 -11.23 -7.23
CA GLU A 284 34.79 -11.99 -6.33
C GLU A 284 35.02 -13.45 -6.77
N VAL A 285 34.06 -14.04 -7.49
CA VAL A 285 34.16 -15.42 -7.97
C VAL A 285 34.75 -15.54 -9.38
N GLN A 286 35.06 -14.42 -10.04
CA GLN A 286 35.72 -14.45 -11.34
C GLN A 286 37.18 -14.91 -11.20
N PRO A 287 37.71 -15.67 -12.17
CA PRO A 287 39.11 -16.01 -12.18
C PRO A 287 39.97 -14.74 -12.31
N PRO A 288 41.17 -14.69 -11.69
CA PRO A 288 42.08 -13.58 -11.87
C PRO A 288 42.45 -13.43 -13.36
N ASP A 289 42.62 -12.20 -13.82
CA ASP A 289 43.00 -11.83 -15.18
C ASP A 289 42.00 -12.25 -16.28
N SER A 290 40.71 -12.41 -15.96
CA SER A 290 39.64 -12.72 -16.92
C SER A 290 39.04 -11.47 -17.58
N TRP A 291 39.84 -10.76 -18.37
CA TRP A 291 39.44 -9.51 -19.05
C TRP A 291 38.72 -9.72 -20.40
N ASP A 292 38.76 -10.96 -20.93
CA ASP A 292 38.09 -11.40 -22.16
C ASP A 292 36.64 -11.82 -21.91
#